data_AF-A0A6N7A7J7-F1
#
_entry.id   AF-A0A6N7A7J7-F1
#
_cell.length_a   1.000
_cell.length_b   1.000
_cell.length_c   1.000
_cell.angle_alpha   90.00
_cell.angle_beta   90.00
_cell.angle_gamma   90.00
#
_symmetry.space_group_name_H-M   'P 1'
#
loop_
_entity.id
_entity.type
_entity.pdbx_description
1 polymer ?
#
loop_
_entity_poly.entity_id
_entity_poly.type
_entity_poly.pdbx_seq_one_letter_code
_entity_poly.pdbx_strand_id
1 'polypeptide(L)'
;MFGKPKPTVNVDEAVAALMKYAEQDEMFAALLKSMMAQTAVRMQAMTKAWIEELKKKGAPPEMIAAVTALQNMDVARKVRELVLKK
;
A
#
# COMPACT_ATOMS: atom_id res chain seq x y z
N MET A 1 18.12 17.41 -22.04
CA MET A 1 18.02 16.54 -20.85
C MET A 1 16.59 16.02 -20.76
N PHE A 2 16.33 14.79 -21.21
CA PHE A 2 15.00 14.19 -21.12
C PHE A 2 14.80 13.69 -19.69
N GLY A 3 14.12 14.49 -18.86
CA GLY A 3 13.60 14.01 -17.58
C GLY A 3 12.61 12.90 -17.89
N LYS A 4 12.97 11.65 -17.57
CA LYS A 4 12.08 10.49 -17.73
C LYS A 4 10.73 10.85 -17.08
N PRO A 5 9.59 10.64 -17.76
CA PRO A 5 8.29 10.89 -17.15
C PRO A 5 8.24 10.12 -15.83
N LYS A 6 7.93 10.81 -14.73
CA LYS A 6 7.67 10.13 -13.45
C LYS A 6 6.63 9.05 -13.74
N PRO A 7 6.88 7.76 -13.43
CA PRO A 7 5.89 6.73 -13.60
C PRO A 7 4.62 7.18 -12.88
N THR A 8 3.57 7.43 -13.64
CA THR A 8 2.29 7.89 -13.14
C THR A 8 1.65 6.66 -12.52
N VAL A 9 1.70 6.57 -11.19
CA VAL A 9 1.01 5.49 -10.48
C VAL A 9 -0.47 5.59 -10.82
N ASN A 10 -1.03 4.58 -11.48
CA ASN A 10 -2.48 4.50 -11.66
C ASN A 10 -3.10 4.18 -10.28
N VAL A 11 -3.72 5.20 -9.69
CA VAL A 11 -4.25 5.13 -8.32
C VAL A 11 -5.30 4.03 -8.20
N ASP A 12 -6.13 3.84 -9.22
CA ASP A 12 -7.24 2.88 -9.18
C ASP A 12 -6.75 1.45 -9.25
N GLU A 13 -5.79 1.17 -10.13
CA GLU A 13 -5.15 -0.14 -10.24
C GLU A 13 -4.38 -0.50 -8.95
N ALA A 14 -3.66 0.47 -8.39
CA ALA A 14 -2.91 0.27 -7.15
C ALA A 14 -3.83 -0.02 -5.95
N VAL A 15 -4.95 0.70 -5.84
CA VAL A 15 -5.97 0.44 -4.82
C VAL A 15 -6.59 -0.94 -5.03
N ALA A 16 -6.96 -1.30 -6.26
CA ALA A 16 -7.54 -2.61 -6.56
C ALA A 16 -6.59 -3.76 -6.21
N ALA A 17 -5.29 -3.63 -6.50
CA ALA A 17 -4.29 -4.61 -6.14
C ALA A 17 -4.18 -4.80 -4.61
N LEU A 18 -4.14 -3.70 -3.86
CA LEU A 18 -4.12 -3.74 -2.39
C LEU A 18 -5.37 -4.41 -1.80
N MET A 19 -6.55 -4.05 -2.31
CA MET A 19 -7.81 -4.63 -1.84
C MET A 19 -7.90 -6.12 -2.16
N LYS A 20 -7.41 -6.55 -3.34
CA LYS A 20 -7.35 -7.98 -3.69
C LYS A 20 -6.51 -8.77 -2.68
N TYR A 21 -5.35 -8.27 -2.27
CA TYR A 21 -4.54 -8.93 -1.25
C TYR A 21 -5.21 -8.93 0.12
N ALA A 22 -5.89 -7.83 0.49
CA ALA A 22 -6.65 -7.76 1.73
C ALA A 22 -7.87 -8.71 1.74
N GLU A 23 -8.47 -9.01 0.60
CA GLU A 23 -9.56 -9.98 0.50
C GLU A 23 -9.07 -11.43 0.60
N GLN A 24 -7.82 -11.70 0.21
CA GLN A 24 -7.23 -13.04 0.20
C GLN A 24 -6.50 -13.40 1.51
N ASP A 25 -6.04 -12.41 2.27
CA ASP A 25 -5.25 -12.59 3.49
C ASP A 25 -5.78 -11.70 4.62
N GLU A 26 -6.38 -12.32 5.63
CA GLU A 26 -6.94 -11.64 6.80
C GLU A 26 -5.87 -10.88 7.61
N MET A 27 -4.65 -11.41 7.70
CA MET A 27 -3.55 -10.76 8.39
C MET A 27 -3.10 -9.52 7.61
N PHE A 28 -3.04 -9.61 6.28
CA PHE A 28 -2.79 -8.47 5.41
C PHE A 28 -3.85 -7.38 5.61
N ALA A 29 -5.14 -7.76 5.63
CA ALA A 29 -6.24 -6.84 5.84
C ALA A 29 -6.16 -6.13 7.20
N ALA A 30 -5.85 -6.88 8.27
CA ALA A 30 -5.71 -6.33 9.61
C ALA A 30 -4.55 -5.34 9.71
N LEU A 31 -3.39 -5.66 9.12
CA LEU A 31 -2.24 -4.77 9.04
C LEU A 31 -2.58 -3.51 8.24
N LEU A 32 -3.22 -3.67 7.09
CA LEU A 32 -3.65 -2.56 6.25
C LEU A 32 -4.60 -1.61 7.01
N LYS A 33 -5.61 -2.15 7.69
CA LYS A 33 -6.55 -1.36 8.52
C LYS A 33 -5.82 -0.63 9.65
N SER A 34 -4.92 -1.32 10.35
CA SER A 34 -4.10 -0.74 11.42
C SER A 34 -3.25 0.43 10.93
N MET A 35 -2.58 0.29 9.78
CA MET A 35 -1.79 1.36 9.17
C MET A 35 -2.65 2.56 8.74
N MET A 36 -3.79 2.31 8.10
CA MET A 36 -4.69 3.37 7.61
C MET A 36 -5.35 4.15 8.76
N ALA A 37 -5.45 3.57 9.96
CA ALA A 37 -5.92 4.26 11.14
C ALA A 37 -4.90 5.26 11.73
N GLN A 38 -3.62 5.17 11.35
CA GLN A 38 -2.57 6.03 11.89
C GLN A 38 -2.52 7.42 11.22
N THR A 39 -1.71 8.31 11.79
CA THR A 39 -1.34 9.57 11.14
C THR A 39 -0.52 9.31 9.87
N ALA A 40 -0.52 10.25 8.92
CA ALA A 40 0.21 10.09 7.65
C ALA A 40 1.70 9.76 7.83
N VAL A 41 2.36 10.43 8.78
CA VAL A 41 3.78 10.19 9.09
C VAL A 41 4.01 8.77 9.59
N ARG A 42 3.17 8.30 10.52
CA ARG A 42 3.29 6.96 11.10
C ARG A 42 2.90 5.88 10.09
N MET A 43 1.87 6.10 9.28
CA MET A 43 1.48 5.23 8.18
C MET A 43 2.64 5.04 7.18
N GLN A 44 3.32 6.11 6.78
CA GLN A 44 4.46 6.02 5.86
C GLN A 44 5.64 5.25 6.49
N ALA A 45 5.92 5.47 7.77
CA ALA A 45 6.96 4.72 8.48
C ALA A 45 6.64 3.21 8.55
N MET A 46 5.39 2.86 8.90
CA MET A 46 4.93 1.47 8.93
C MET A 46 4.96 0.83 7.54
N THR A 47 4.52 1.55 6.51
CA THR A 47 4.55 1.08 5.12
C THR A 47 5.97 0.75 4.68
N LYS A 48 6.95 1.61 4.99
CA LYS A 48 8.37 1.35 4.70
C LYS A 48 8.88 0.11 5.44
N ALA A 49 8.59 -0.02 6.73
CA ALA A 49 8.98 -1.18 7.51
C ALA A 49 8.38 -2.48 6.95
N TRP A 50 7.10 -2.44 6.57
CA TRP A 50 6.39 -3.58 6.02
C TRP A 50 6.93 -4.02 4.66
N ILE A 51 7.27 -3.07 3.77
CA ILE A 51 7.93 -3.37 2.49
C ILE A 51 9.25 -4.11 2.71
N GLU A 52 10.07 -3.64 3.65
CA GLU A 52 11.34 -4.29 3.96
C GLU A 52 11.15 -5.69 4.56
N GLU A 53 10.12 -5.87 5.38
CA GLU A 53 9.75 -7.20 5.90
C GLU A 53 9.29 -8.15 4.79
N LEU A 54 8.45 -7.69 3.87
CA LEU A 54 7.98 -8.47 2.73
C LEU A 54 9.14 -8.90 1.81
N LYS A 55 10.08 -7.98 1.55
CA LYS A 55 11.31 -8.31 0.80
C LYS A 55 12.14 -9.39 1.51
N LYS A 56 12.35 -9.25 2.82
CA LYS A 56 13.10 -10.24 3.63
C LYS A 56 12.43 -11.61 3.65
N LYS A 57 11.11 -11.65 3.66
CA LYS A 57 10.31 -12.89 3.63
C LYS A 57 10.22 -13.52 2.24
N GLY A 58 10.76 -12.88 1.20
CA GLY A 58 10.63 -13.37 -0.18
C GLY A 58 9.19 -13.31 -0.70
N ALA A 59 8.40 -12.32 -0.27
CA ALA A 59 7.04 -12.14 -0.75
C ALA A 59 7.00 -11.87 -2.27
N PRO A 60 5.88 -12.18 -2.94
CA PRO A 60 5.72 -11.94 -4.37
C PRO A 60 6.00 -10.46 -4.75
N PRO A 61 6.70 -10.19 -5.87
CA PRO A 61 6.98 -8.83 -6.32
C PRO A 61 5.72 -7.96 -6.45
N GLU A 62 4.60 -8.56 -6.85
CA GLU A 62 3.31 -7.89 -7.02
C GLU A 62 2.74 -7.41 -5.68
N MET A 63 2.94 -8.20 -4.61
CA MET A 63 2.54 -7.83 -3.25
C MET A 63 3.41 -6.68 -2.72
N ILE A 64 4.71 -6.75 -2.96
CA ILE A 64 5.65 -5.68 -2.59
C ILE A 64 5.30 -4.39 -3.34
N ALA A 65 4.97 -4.48 -4.63
CA ALA A 65 4.55 -3.33 -5.44
C ALA A 65 3.23 -2.73 -4.93
N ALA A 66 2.23 -3.57 -4.60
CA ALA A 66 0.96 -3.13 -4.03
C ALA A 66 1.17 -2.33 -2.72
N VAL A 67 1.96 -2.87 -1.79
CA VAL A 67 2.27 -2.16 -0.52
C VAL A 67 3.11 -0.91 -0.77
N THR A 68 4.04 -0.94 -1.74
CA THR A 68 4.82 0.24 -2.13
C THR A 68 3.93 1.39 -2.62
N ALA A 69 2.81 1.08 -3.27
CA ALA A 69 1.88 2.09 -3.74
C ALA A 69 1.25 2.92 -2.60
N LEU A 70 1.21 2.41 -1.36
CA LEU A 70 0.76 3.17 -0.19
C LEU A 70 1.67 4.36 0.17
N GLN A 71 2.90 4.41 -0.39
CA GLN A 71 3.75 5.60 -0.27
C GLN A 71 3.20 6.79 -1.07
N ASN A 72 2.33 6.55 -2.06
CA ASN A 72 1.56 7.58 -2.72
C ASN A 72 0.35 7.96 -1.86
N MET A 73 0.26 9.25 -1.49
CA MET A 73 -0.78 9.73 -0.59
C MET A 73 -2.19 9.69 -1.18
N ASP A 74 -2.35 9.74 -2.51
CA ASP A 74 -3.65 9.61 -3.14
C ASP A 74 -4.17 8.17 -3.09
N VAL A 75 -3.28 7.19 -3.30
CA VAL A 75 -3.56 5.76 -3.07
C VAL A 75 -3.91 5.53 -1.61
N ALA A 76 -3.06 5.99 -0.69
CA ALA A 76 -3.30 5.80 0.75
C ALA A 76 -4.61 6.43 1.22
N ARG A 77 -4.97 7.62 0.71
CA ARG A 77 -6.26 8.27 1.02
C ARG A 77 -7.43 7.42 0.55
N LYS A 78 -7.40 6.94 -0.69
CA LYS A 78 -8.47 6.11 -1.25
C LYS A 78 -8.60 4.76 -0.54
N VAL A 79 -7.48 4.11 -0.22
CA VAL A 79 -7.48 2.87 0.59
C VAL A 79 -8.05 3.13 1.99
N ARG A 80 -7.65 4.22 2.64
CA ARG A 80 -8.16 4.59 3.96
C ARG A 80 -9.68 4.75 3.96
N GLU A 81 -10.23 5.41 2.94
CA GLU A 81 -11.68 5.56 2.78
C GLU A 81 -12.38 4.20 2.64
N LEU A 82 -11.80 3.25 1.90
CA LEU A 82 -12.39 1.93 1.68
C LEU A 82 -12.31 1.02 2.92
N VAL A 83 -11.19 1.06 3.64
CA VAL A 83 -10.89 0.13 4.74
C VAL A 83 -11.45 0.62 6.08
N LEU A 84 -11.62 1.94 6.26
CA LEU A 84 -12.19 2.51 7.50
C LEU A 84 -13.68 2.87 7.41
N LYS A 85 -14.29 2.94 6.22
CA LYS A 85 -15.76 3.09 6.09
C LYS A 85 -16.53 1.78 6.31
N LYS A 86 -15.84 0.65 6.47
CA LYS A 86 -16.42 -0.64 6.88
C LYS A 86 -16.23 -0.86 8.38
#